data_AF-A0A9E0F973-F1
#
_entry.id   AF-A0A9E0F973-F1
#
_cell.length_a   1.000
_cell.length_b   1.000
_cell.length_c   1.000
_cell.angle_alpha   90.00
_cell.angle_beta   90.00
_cell.angle_gamma   90.00
#
_symmetry.space_group_name_H-M   'P 1'
#
loop_
_entity.id
_entity.type
_entity.pdbx_description
1 polymer ?
#
loop_
_entity_poly.entity_id
_entity_poly.type
_entity_poly.pdbx_seq_one_letter_code
_entity_poly.pdbx_strand_id
1 'polypeptide(L)'
;MKKLLLLFTVFISIQTFSQTTAEEYTWVTKSYIRVLTEGADIKRGYEISDLISSPAQTSGWGNENQFTFKNFKKENSSEIKAVIIIHYFNKVAKTVYCIPLANSDKSLWQSFYSNIDLLAGNQKTLLLYCISNLYIQTK
;
A
#
# COMPACT_ATOMS: atom_id res chain seq x y z
N MET A 1 56.20 6.33 6.16
CA MET A 1 55.17 5.65 7.00
C MET A 1 53.96 6.58 7.08
N LYS A 2 53.11 6.70 6.05
CA LYS A 2 51.96 5.84 5.71
C LYS A 2 51.04 5.48 6.89
N LYS A 3 50.59 6.46 7.70
CA LYS A 3 49.54 6.23 8.72
C LYS A 3 48.61 7.44 8.91
N LEU A 4 48.12 8.07 7.84
CA LEU A 4 47.18 9.20 7.97
C LEU A 4 46.18 9.29 6.81
N LEU A 5 45.56 8.18 6.41
CA LEU A 5 44.58 8.20 5.31
C LEU A 5 43.44 7.19 5.48
N LEU A 6 43.09 6.87 6.72
CA LEU A 6 42.14 5.79 7.04
C LEU A 6 41.11 6.19 8.10
N LEU A 7 40.75 7.48 8.17
CA LEU A 7 39.77 7.98 9.14
C LEU A 7 38.51 8.63 8.52
N PHE A 8 38.32 8.60 7.20
CA PHE A 8 37.25 9.38 6.56
C PHE A 8 36.33 8.60 5.60
N THR A 9 36.40 7.26 5.58
CA THR A 9 35.61 6.42 4.65
C THR A 9 34.42 5.69 5.27
N VAL A 10 34.02 5.99 6.51
CA VAL A 10 32.87 5.35 7.18
C VAL A 10 31.70 6.32 7.40
N PHE A 11 31.47 7.22 6.43
CA PHE A 11 30.11 7.70 6.15
C PHE A 11 29.50 6.80 5.09
N ILE A 12 29.45 5.49 5.38
CA ILE A 12 28.58 4.58 4.66
C ILE A 12 27.18 5.06 4.98
N SER A 13 26.63 5.86 4.07
CA SER A 13 25.23 6.21 3.99
C SER A 13 24.44 4.92 4.05
N ILE A 14 23.96 4.60 5.25
CA ILE A 14 22.94 3.57 5.46
C ILE A 14 21.74 4.11 4.71
N GLN A 15 21.60 3.73 3.44
CA GLN A 15 20.35 3.87 2.73
C GLN A 15 19.39 2.96 3.49
N THR A 16 18.66 3.53 4.44
CA THR A 16 17.54 2.87 5.09
C THR A 16 16.54 2.62 3.98
N PHE A 17 16.58 1.44 3.38
CA PHE A 17 15.57 1.02 2.44
C PHE A 17 14.22 1.13 3.16
N SER A 18 13.33 1.98 2.66
CA SER A 18 12.00 2.13 3.25
C SER A 18 11.33 0.78 3.33
N GLN A 19 10.95 0.33 4.52
CA GLN A 19 10.23 -0.91 4.77
C GLN A 19 8.88 -0.57 5.41
N THR A 20 7.84 -1.32 5.05
CA THR A 20 6.58 -1.33 5.80
C THR A 20 6.78 -2.06 7.13
N THR A 21 6.49 -1.39 8.23
CA THR A 21 6.48 -1.96 9.57
C THR A 21 5.16 -2.68 9.86
N ALA A 22 5.16 -3.56 10.85
CA ALA A 22 3.93 -4.25 11.29
C ALA A 22 2.86 -3.25 11.81
N GLU A 23 3.29 -2.15 12.43
CA GLU A 23 2.39 -1.09 12.90
C GLU A 23 1.72 -0.36 11.72
N GLU A 24 2.49 0.03 10.71
CA GLU A 24 1.98 0.67 9.49
C GLU A 24 1.02 -0.26 8.75
N TYR A 25 1.41 -1.53 8.58
CA TYR A 25 0.55 -2.53 7.95
C TYR A 25 -0.78 -2.70 8.71
N THR A 26 -0.72 -2.81 10.03
CA THR A 26 -1.90 -2.94 10.89
C THR A 26 -2.80 -1.72 10.81
N TRP A 27 -2.21 -0.51 10.82
CA TRP A 27 -2.98 0.72 10.71
C TRP A 27 -3.71 0.80 9.36
N VAL A 28 -3.02 0.51 8.25
CA VAL A 28 -3.64 0.53 6.92
C VAL A 28 -4.80 -0.47 6.86
N THR A 29 -4.57 -1.72 7.27
CA THR A 29 -5.57 -2.79 7.10
C THR A 29 -6.76 -2.67 8.06
N LYS A 30 -6.57 -2.15 9.28
CA LYS A 30 -7.62 -2.12 10.31
C LYS A 30 -8.21 -0.74 10.57
N SER A 31 -7.40 0.32 10.51
CA SER A 31 -7.82 1.65 10.92
C SER A 31 -8.22 2.54 9.75
N TYR A 32 -7.62 2.36 8.57
CA TYR A 32 -7.88 3.26 7.45
C TYR A 32 -9.33 3.18 6.93
N ILE A 33 -10.01 2.04 7.10
CA ILE A 33 -11.44 1.94 6.78
C ILE A 33 -12.28 2.94 7.60
N ARG A 34 -11.88 3.26 8.84
CA ARG A 34 -12.55 4.26 9.68
C ARG A 34 -12.30 5.68 9.20
N VAL A 35 -11.12 5.96 8.64
CA VAL A 35 -10.85 7.23 7.96
C VAL A 35 -11.83 7.42 6.80
N LEU A 36 -12.05 6.37 6.00
CA LEU A 36 -12.95 6.42 4.84
C LEU A 36 -14.43 6.50 5.20
N THR A 37 -14.85 5.87 6.30
CA THR A 37 -16.27 5.71 6.67
C THR A 37 -16.75 6.69 7.73
N GLU A 38 -15.88 7.09 8.65
CA GLU A 38 -16.19 7.94 9.80
C GLU A 38 -15.54 9.34 9.68
N GLY A 39 -14.68 9.56 8.68
CA GLY A 39 -13.91 10.82 8.57
C GLY A 39 -12.87 10.99 9.68
N ALA A 40 -12.40 9.88 10.26
CA ALA A 40 -11.36 9.89 11.29
C ALA A 40 -10.03 10.45 10.77
N ASP A 41 -9.20 10.96 11.67
CA ASP A 41 -7.89 11.50 11.31
C ASP A 41 -6.95 10.43 10.74
N ILE A 42 -6.14 10.85 9.77
CA ILE A 42 -5.01 10.05 9.27
C ILE A 42 -3.99 9.86 10.40
N LYS A 43 -3.25 8.75 10.38
CA LYS A 43 -2.15 8.50 11.33
C LYS A 43 -1.20 9.71 11.32
N ARG A 44 -0.97 10.29 12.50
CA ARG A 44 -0.03 11.41 12.68
C ARG A 44 1.34 11.10 12.07
N GLY A 45 1.89 12.04 11.31
CA GLY A 45 3.19 11.90 10.65
C GLY A 45 3.12 11.16 9.32
N TYR A 46 1.91 10.90 8.79
CA TYR A 46 1.68 10.24 7.51
C TYR A 46 0.66 11.00 6.68
N GLU A 47 0.83 10.92 5.38
CA GLU A 47 -0.07 11.50 4.40
C GLU A 47 -0.42 10.44 3.34
N ILE A 48 -1.55 10.67 2.67
CA ILE A 48 -2.11 9.73 1.70
C ILE A 48 -2.37 10.48 0.40
N SER A 49 -1.90 9.93 -0.72
CA SER A 49 -2.11 10.49 -2.05
C SER A 49 -2.68 9.46 -3.00
N ASP A 50 -3.48 9.92 -3.96
CA ASP A 50 -4.04 9.04 -4.99
C ASP A 50 -2.97 8.52 -5.95
N LEU A 51 -3.12 7.26 -6.39
CA LEU A 51 -2.33 6.65 -7.45
C LEU A 51 -3.19 6.41 -8.69
N ILE A 52 -4.13 5.48 -8.57
CA ILE A 52 -5.00 5.05 -9.67
C ILE A 52 -6.30 4.51 -9.09
N SER A 53 -7.39 4.63 -9.85
CA SER A 53 -8.62 3.90 -9.57
C SER A 53 -9.00 3.07 -10.79
N SER A 54 -9.52 1.87 -10.55
CA SER A 54 -10.14 1.07 -11.59
C SER A 54 -11.44 1.73 -12.04
N PRO A 55 -11.88 1.51 -13.29
CA PRO A 55 -13.29 1.66 -13.62
C PRO A 55 -14.12 0.76 -12.68
N ALA A 56 -15.32 1.22 -12.32
CA ALA A 56 -16.27 0.36 -11.64
C ALA A 56 -16.73 -0.75 -12.61
N GLN A 57 -16.74 -1.99 -12.14
CA GLN A 57 -17.26 -3.13 -12.90
C GLN A 57 -18.60 -3.57 -12.32
N THR A 58 -19.63 -3.44 -13.15
CA THR A 58 -20.99 -3.87 -12.82
C THR A 58 -21.16 -5.34 -13.17
N SER A 59 -21.51 -6.15 -12.17
CA SER A 59 -21.94 -7.52 -12.35
C SER A 59 -23.31 -7.59 -13.04
N GLY A 60 -23.68 -8.74 -13.60
CA GLY A 60 -24.98 -8.95 -14.22
C GLY A 60 -26.19 -8.73 -13.30
N TRP A 61 -25.97 -8.65 -11.98
CA TRP A 61 -26.99 -8.38 -10.96
C TRP A 61 -27.03 -6.91 -10.52
N GLY A 62 -26.33 -6.02 -11.23
CA GLY A 62 -26.29 -4.59 -10.93
C GLY A 62 -25.31 -4.19 -9.82
N ASN A 63 -24.59 -5.13 -9.19
CA ASN A 63 -23.59 -4.79 -8.18
C ASN A 63 -22.30 -4.29 -8.82
N GLU A 64 -21.76 -3.18 -8.33
CA GLU A 64 -20.52 -2.55 -8.78
C GLU A 64 -19.34 -2.91 -7.86
N ASN A 65 -18.22 -3.34 -8.44
CA ASN A 65 -16.95 -3.50 -7.74
C ASN A 65 -15.92 -2.50 -8.31
N GLN A 66 -15.17 -1.86 -7.43
CA GLN A 66 -14.09 -0.96 -7.82
C GLN A 66 -12.92 -1.11 -6.85
N PHE A 67 -11.70 -0.97 -7.37
CA PHE A 67 -10.49 -0.88 -6.56
C PHE A 67 -9.80 0.47 -6.77
N THR A 68 -9.46 1.13 -5.67
CA THR A 68 -8.67 2.37 -5.66
C THR A 68 -7.35 2.13 -4.95
N PHE A 69 -6.29 2.72 -5.48
CA PHE A 69 -4.93 2.61 -4.98
C PHE A 69 -4.46 3.98 -4.50
N LYS A 70 -3.86 4.01 -3.31
CA LYS A 70 -3.29 5.23 -2.72
C LYS A 70 -1.89 4.95 -2.17
N ASN A 71 -1.00 5.93 -2.25
CA ASN A 71 0.26 5.87 -1.51
C ASN A 71 0.01 6.17 -0.04
N PHE A 72 0.68 5.41 0.83
CA PHE A 72 0.87 5.75 2.23
C PHE A 72 2.32 6.15 2.43
N LYS A 73 2.58 7.43 2.74
CA LYS A 73 3.94 7.97 2.86
C LYS A 73 4.09 8.74 4.17
N LYS A 74 5.33 8.85 4.63
CA LYS A 74 5.65 9.67 5.80
C LYS A 74 5.57 11.14 5.42
N GLU A 75 4.93 11.96 6.26
CA GLU A 75 4.84 13.40 6.04
C GLU A 75 6.23 14.01 5.90
N ASN A 76 6.34 15.00 5.00
CA ASN A 76 7.59 15.72 4.72
C ASN A 76 8.71 14.80 4.20
N SER A 77 8.36 13.63 3.67
CA SER A 77 9.29 12.67 3.08
C SER A 77 8.76 12.18 1.74
N SER A 78 9.65 11.93 0.79
CA SER A 78 9.33 11.18 -0.44
C SER A 78 9.22 9.68 -0.19
N GLU A 79 9.43 9.25 1.06
CA GLU A 79 9.47 7.85 1.45
C GLU A 79 8.05 7.25 1.52
N ILE A 80 7.69 6.51 0.47
CA ILE A 80 6.52 5.64 0.45
C ILE A 80 6.76 4.53 1.48
N LYS A 81 5.72 4.20 2.26
CA LYS A 81 5.70 3.17 3.31
C LYS A 81 4.82 1.99 2.95
N ALA A 82 3.78 2.17 2.15
CA ALA A 82 2.95 1.11 1.59
C ALA A 82 2.08 1.64 0.45
N VAL A 83 1.46 0.73 -0.30
CA VAL A 83 0.31 1.05 -1.16
C VAL A 83 -0.97 0.54 -0.49
N ILE A 84 -1.93 1.44 -0.32
CA ILE A 84 -3.26 1.13 0.19
C ILE A 84 -4.13 0.72 -1.01
N ILE A 85 -4.82 -0.41 -0.88
CA ILE A 85 -5.87 -0.82 -1.82
C ILE A 85 -7.21 -0.70 -1.10
N ILE A 86 -8.16 0.00 -1.69
CA ILE A 86 -9.52 0.13 -1.18
C ILE A 86 -10.44 -0.62 -2.12
N HIS A 87 -11.17 -1.60 -1.60
CA HIS A 87 -12.26 -2.27 -2.31
C HIS A 87 -13.57 -1.55 -2.02
N TYR A 88 -14.18 -1.01 -3.07
CA TYR A 88 -15.53 -0.48 -3.03
C TYR A 88 -16.51 -1.49 -3.61
N PHE A 89 -17.62 -1.66 -2.90
CA PHE A 89 -18.79 -2.39 -3.37
C PHE A 89 -19.99 -1.45 -3.35
N ASN A 90 -20.63 -1.24 -4.50
CA ASN A 90 -21.72 -0.28 -4.68
C ASN A 90 -21.37 1.11 -4.09
N LYS A 91 -20.18 1.62 -4.43
CA LYS A 91 -19.63 2.92 -3.98
C LYS A 91 -19.36 3.05 -2.48
N VAL A 92 -19.50 1.97 -1.71
CA VAL A 92 -19.18 1.93 -0.28
C VAL A 92 -17.85 1.20 -0.08
N ALA A 93 -16.91 1.81 0.64
CA ALA A 93 -15.66 1.16 1.01
C ALA A 93 -15.98 -0.05 1.92
N LYS A 94 -15.56 -1.24 1.51
CA LYS A 94 -15.81 -2.50 2.25
C LYS A 94 -14.58 -3.00 2.96
N THR A 95 -13.46 -3.06 2.25
CA THR A 95 -12.23 -3.65 2.76
C THR A 95 -11.04 -2.82 2.30
N VAL A 96 -10.04 -2.72 3.18
CA VAL A 96 -8.75 -2.10 2.89
C VAL A 96 -7.65 -3.14 2.97
N TYR A 97 -6.82 -3.22 1.94
CA TYR A 97 -5.62 -4.05 1.90
C TYR A 97 -4.37 -3.18 1.89
N CYS A 98 -3.26 -3.76 2.33
CA CYS A 98 -1.96 -3.11 2.34
C CYS A 98 -0.99 -3.94 1.48
N ILE A 99 -0.44 -3.34 0.43
CA ILE A 99 0.72 -3.88 -0.28
C ILE A 99 1.98 -3.38 0.46
N PRO A 100 2.74 -4.28 1.11
CA PRO A 100 3.99 -3.90 1.74
C PRO A 100 5.05 -3.50 0.70
N LEU A 101 6.11 -2.82 1.13
CA LEU A 101 7.28 -2.61 0.28
C LEU A 101 8.08 -3.91 0.10
N ALA A 102 8.83 -4.02 -1.00
CA ALA A 102 9.51 -5.25 -1.40
C ALA A 102 10.49 -5.80 -0.34
N ASN A 103 11.14 -4.92 0.41
CA ASN A 103 12.06 -5.25 1.51
C ASN A 103 11.37 -5.44 2.87
N SER A 104 10.03 -5.47 2.91
CA SER A 104 9.29 -5.68 4.15
C SER A 104 9.35 -7.13 4.62
N ASP A 105 9.02 -7.33 5.90
CA ASP A 105 8.98 -8.65 6.51
C ASP A 105 8.09 -9.61 5.71
N LYS A 106 8.58 -10.83 5.49
CA LYS A 106 7.88 -11.87 4.70
C LYS A 106 6.49 -12.18 5.26
N SER A 107 6.29 -12.09 6.58
CA SER A 107 5.00 -12.31 7.22
C SER A 107 3.94 -11.28 6.80
N LEU A 108 4.33 -10.05 6.48
CA LEU A 108 3.41 -9.02 5.98
C LEU A 108 2.96 -9.33 4.56
N TRP A 109 3.88 -9.82 3.72
CA TRP A 109 3.56 -10.31 2.38
C TRP A 109 2.65 -11.54 2.43
N GLN A 110 2.93 -12.51 3.31
CA GLN A 110 2.06 -13.67 3.53
C GLN A 110 0.65 -13.26 3.98
N SER A 111 0.55 -12.28 4.88
CA SER A 111 -0.72 -11.72 5.33
C SER A 111 -1.47 -11.05 4.17
N PHE A 112 -0.76 -10.29 3.33
CA PHE A 112 -1.35 -9.67 2.14
C PHE A 112 -1.90 -10.73 1.18
N TYR A 113 -1.09 -11.73 0.79
CA TYR A 113 -1.54 -12.79 -0.11
C TYR A 113 -2.72 -13.58 0.45
N SER A 114 -2.68 -13.93 1.73
CA SER A 114 -3.78 -14.64 2.40
C SER A 114 -5.08 -13.84 2.32
N ASN A 115 -5.05 -12.52 2.50
CA ASN A 115 -6.22 -11.66 2.39
C ASN A 115 -6.74 -11.57 0.95
N ILE A 116 -5.85 -11.48 -0.03
CA ILE A 116 -6.24 -11.47 -1.45
C ILE A 116 -6.84 -12.82 -1.87
N ASP A 117 -6.39 -13.92 -1.28
CA ASP A 117 -6.90 -15.23 -1.64
C ASP A 117 -8.35 -15.48 -1.26
N LEU A 118 -8.86 -14.72 -0.27
CA LEU A 118 -10.25 -14.74 0.16
C LEU A 118 -11.20 -13.99 -0.80
N LEU A 119 -10.67 -13.22 -1.75
CA LEU A 119 -11.50 -12.53 -2.75
C LEU A 119 -12.19 -13.52 -3.69
N ALA A 120 -13.44 -13.21 -4.07
CA ALA A 120 -14.13 -13.95 -5.12
C ALA A 120 -13.36 -13.86 -6.45
N GLY A 121 -13.48 -14.88 -7.31
CA GLY A 121 -12.68 -15.01 -8.53
C GLY A 121 -12.73 -13.77 -9.44
N ASN A 122 -13.91 -13.18 -9.64
CA ASN A 122 -14.07 -11.96 -10.43
C ASN A 122 -13.41 -10.74 -9.79
N GLN A 123 -13.49 -10.59 -8.46
CA GLN A 123 -12.83 -9.52 -7.72
C GLN A 123 -11.31 -9.67 -7.75
N LYS A 124 -10.81 -10.90 -7.61
CA LYS A 124 -9.38 -11.23 -7.72
C LYS A 124 -8.85 -10.87 -9.11
N THR A 125 -9.56 -11.26 -10.18
CA THR A 125 -9.19 -10.90 -11.56
C THR A 125 -9.16 -9.39 -11.78
N LEU A 126 -10.17 -8.66 -11.31
CA LEU A 126 -10.19 -7.20 -11.41
C LEU A 126 -9.02 -6.57 -10.65
N LEU A 127 -8.74 -7.02 -9.43
CA LEU A 127 -7.63 -6.53 -8.64
C LEU A 127 -6.28 -6.76 -9.35
N LEU A 128 -6.05 -7.96 -9.87
CA LEU A 128 -4.82 -8.30 -10.60
C LEU A 128 -4.65 -7.44 -11.86
N TYR A 129 -5.74 -7.21 -12.60
CA TYR A 129 -5.74 -6.28 -13.73
C TYR A 129 -5.29 -4.87 -13.29
N CYS A 130 -5.82 -4.36 -12.17
CA CYS A 130 -5.43 -3.04 -11.66
C CYS A 130 -3.96 -2.98 -11.22
N ILE A 131 -3.48 -4.01 -10.53
CA ILE A 131 -2.07 -4.11 -10.11
C ILE A 131 -1.15 -4.14 -11.33
N SER A 132 -1.50 -4.87 -12.39
CA SER A 132 -0.70 -4.90 -13.62
C SER A 132 -0.62 -3.54 -14.31
N ASN A 133 -1.72 -2.77 -14.33
CA ASN A 133 -1.74 -1.41 -14.87
C ASN A 133 -0.92 -0.43 -14.03
N LEU A 134 -0.96 -0.57 -12.69
CA LEU A 134 -0.11 0.22 -11.79
C LEU A 134 1.37 0.02 -12.13
N TYR A 135 1.80 -1.24 -12.32
CA TYR A 135 3.18 -1.57 -12.67
C TYR A 135 3.62 -0.96 -14.01
N ILE A 136 2.73 -0.95 -15.02
CA ILE A 136 3.02 -0.34 -16.33
C ILE A 136 3.21 1.17 -16.22
N GLN A 137 2.41 1.86 -15.42
CA GLN A 137 2.47 3.33 -15.27
C GLN A 137 3.67 3.81 -14.45
N THR A 138 4.30 2.93 -13.66
CA THR A 138 5.48 3.25 -12.83
C THR A 138 6.81 2.97 -13.52
N LYS A 139 6.81 2.54 -14.79
CA LYS A 139 8.00 2.40 -15.63
C LYS A 139 8.17 3.60 -16.55
#